data_AF-X0WM61-F1
#
_entry.id   AF-X0WM61-F1
#
_cell.length_a   1.000
_cell.length_b   1.000
_cell.length_c   1.000
_cell.angle_alpha   90.00
_cell.angle_beta   90.00
_cell.angle_gamma   90.00
#
_symmetry.space_group_name_H-M   'P 1'
#
loop_
_entity.id
_entity.type
_entity.pdbx_description
1 polymer ?
#
loop_
_entity_poly.entity_id
_entity_poly.type
_entity_poly.pdbx_seq_one_letter_code
_entity_poly.pdbx_strand_id
1 'polypeptide(L)'
;MIRKLMVVLVSGVICLLGVTSAVAAKYNEAPMLRAKVAAGELPPVEERLPEEPLVIPVVEEIGEYGGTIHVQSLSPGNWETGGWQIINFEGMLRVAADGKTILPNLAEDWKLSED
;
A
#
# COMPACT_ATOMS: atom_id res chain seq x y z
N MET A 1 29.88 -6.74 33.90
CA MET A 1 30.01 -6.38 32.46
C MET A 1 29.12 -7.25 31.55
N ILE A 2 29.07 -8.56 31.79
CA ILE A 2 28.27 -9.55 31.01
C ILE A 2 26.76 -9.22 30.92
N ARG A 3 26.16 -8.70 32.00
CA ARG A 3 24.73 -8.36 32.07
C ARG A 3 24.32 -7.17 31.18
N LYS A 4 25.23 -6.20 30.96
CA LYS A 4 24.99 -5.06 30.05
C LYS A 4 25.16 -5.49 28.60
N LEU A 5 26.08 -6.42 28.32
CA LEU A 5 26.32 -6.97 26.98
C LEU A 5 25.14 -7.83 26.50
N MET A 6 24.53 -8.63 27.39
CA MET A 6 23.33 -9.42 27.06
C MET A 6 22.11 -8.54 26.72
N VAL A 7 21.88 -7.44 27.45
CA VAL A 7 20.73 -6.56 27.19
C VAL A 7 20.87 -5.83 25.85
N VAL A 8 22.09 -5.42 25.50
CA VAL A 8 22.36 -4.79 24.18
C VAL A 8 22.23 -5.81 23.04
N LEU A 9 22.67 -7.05 23.24
CA LEU A 9 22.51 -8.13 22.26
C LEU A 9 21.04 -8.51 22.06
N VAL A 10 20.25 -8.61 23.13
CA VAL A 10 18.81 -8.92 23.05
C VAL A 10 18.03 -7.76 22.39
N SER A 11 18.38 -6.50 22.68
CA SER A 11 17.78 -5.33 22.02
C SER A 11 18.12 -5.26 20.52
N GLY A 12 19.36 -5.61 20.13
CA GLY A 12 19.76 -5.66 18.72
C GLY A 12 19.05 -6.74 17.92
N VAL A 13 18.83 -7.92 18.54
CA VAL A 13 18.10 -9.04 17.90
C VAL A 13 16.61 -8.73 17.73
N ILE A 14 15.98 -8.01 18.66
CA ILE A 14 14.57 -7.60 18.54
C ILE A 14 14.39 -6.55 17.44
N CYS A 15 15.33 -5.61 17.27
CA CYS A 15 15.29 -4.65 16.16
C CYS A 15 15.51 -5.31 14.79
N LEU A 16 16.34 -6.35 14.70
CA LEU A 16 16.54 -7.10 13.45
C LEU A 16 15.32 -7.96 13.05
N LEU A 17 14.60 -8.52 14.02
CA LEU A 17 13.39 -9.33 13.75
C LEU A 17 12.19 -8.48 13.37
N GLY A 18 12.05 -7.27 13.93
CA GLY A 18 10.95 -6.34 13.62
C GLY A 18 10.99 -5.79 12.18
N VAL A 19 12.20 -5.63 11.61
CA VAL A 19 12.39 -5.14 10.23
C VAL A 19 12.14 -6.24 9.19
N THR A 20 12.39 -7.52 9.53
CA THR A 20 12.19 -8.64 8.58
C THR A 20 10.74 -9.03 8.33
N SER A 21 9.79 -8.65 9.20
CA SER A 21 8.38 -9.02 9.02
C SER A 21 7.67 -8.25 7.91
N ALA A 22 8.24 -7.17 7.38
CA ALA A 22 7.68 -6.44 6.24
C ALA A 22 8.13 -7.02 4.87
N VAL A 23 9.29 -7.68 4.82
CA VAL A 23 9.94 -8.09 3.54
C VAL A 23 9.57 -9.52 3.12
N ALA A 24 8.98 -10.32 4.01
CA ALA A 24 8.65 -11.74 3.75
C ALA A 24 7.15 -12.02 3.64
N ALA A 25 6.31 -11.02 3.38
CA ALA A 25 4.92 -11.25 3.03
C ALA A 25 4.84 -11.72 1.57
N LYS A 26 4.35 -12.94 1.34
CA LYS A 26 4.00 -13.40 -0.01
C LYS A 26 2.87 -12.51 -0.53
N TYR A 27 3.14 -11.70 -1.55
CA TYR A 27 2.13 -10.83 -2.12
C TYR A 27 1.07 -11.64 -2.86
N ASN A 28 -0.16 -11.15 -2.83
CA ASN A 28 -1.26 -11.71 -3.59
C ASN A 28 -1.58 -10.78 -4.77
N GLU A 29 -2.23 -11.35 -5.79
CA GLU A 29 -2.71 -10.61 -6.95
C GLU A 29 -4.07 -11.15 -7.40
N ALA A 30 -4.81 -10.32 -8.13
CA ALA A 30 -6.10 -10.70 -8.67
C ALA A 30 -5.98 -11.93 -9.60
N PRO A 31 -6.97 -12.86 -9.60
CA PRO A 31 -6.93 -14.06 -10.43
C PRO A 31 -6.69 -13.79 -11.93
N MET A 32 -7.22 -12.69 -12.45
CA MET A 32 -7.02 -12.27 -13.84
C MET A 32 -5.56 -11.88 -14.15
N LEU A 33 -4.81 -11.35 -13.17
CA LEU A 33 -3.40 -11.00 -13.33
C LEU A 33 -2.53 -12.25 -13.24
N ARG A 34 -2.85 -13.15 -12.29
CA ARG A 34 -2.17 -14.44 -12.15
C ARG A 34 -2.22 -15.26 -13.44
N ALA A 35 -3.35 -15.23 -14.15
CA ALA A 35 -3.48 -15.90 -15.45
C ALA A 35 -2.50 -15.33 -16.49
N LYS A 36 -2.29 -14.02 -16.52
CA LYS A 36 -1.32 -13.36 -17.41
C LYS A 36 0.13 -13.66 -17.03
N VAL A 37 0.42 -13.74 -15.73
CA VAL A 37 1.74 -14.17 -15.24
C VAL A 37 2.03 -15.61 -15.67
N ALA A 38 1.07 -16.51 -15.51
CA ALA A 38 1.20 -17.91 -15.95
C ALA A 38 1.38 -18.04 -17.48
N ALA A 39 0.78 -17.12 -18.26
CA ALA A 39 0.95 -17.04 -19.70
C ALA A 39 2.28 -16.37 -20.14
N GLY A 40 3.06 -15.81 -19.20
CA GLY A 40 4.29 -15.07 -19.50
C GLY A 40 4.06 -13.67 -20.08
N GLU A 41 2.84 -13.15 -20.01
CA GLU A 41 2.46 -11.82 -20.53
C GLU A 41 2.69 -10.70 -19.51
N LEU A 42 2.88 -11.05 -18.23
CA LEU A 42 3.05 -10.12 -17.13
C LEU A 42 4.13 -10.63 -16.17
N PRO A 43 5.05 -9.77 -15.67
CA PRO A 43 5.96 -10.15 -14.60
C PRO A 43 5.22 -10.54 -13.32
N PRO A 44 5.80 -11.40 -12.46
CA PRO A 44 5.23 -11.75 -11.16
C PRO A 44 5.03 -10.52 -10.28
N VAL A 45 4.11 -10.61 -9.31
CA VAL A 45 3.72 -9.46 -8.48
C VAL A 45 4.89 -8.85 -7.70
N GLU A 46 5.84 -9.68 -7.26
CA GLU A 46 7.03 -9.28 -6.54
C GLU A 46 7.96 -8.38 -7.39
N GLU A 47 7.98 -8.55 -8.71
CA GLU A 47 8.78 -7.71 -9.62
C GLU A 47 8.06 -6.42 -10.02
N ARG A 48 6.72 -6.37 -9.84
CA ARG A 48 5.90 -5.21 -10.21
C ARG A 48 5.72 -4.21 -9.07
N LEU A 49 5.79 -4.67 -7.83
CA LEU A 49 5.69 -3.80 -6.66
C LEU A 49 7.01 -3.06 -6.41
N PRO A 50 6.96 -1.83 -5.88
CA PRO A 50 8.16 -1.17 -5.37
C PRO A 50 8.73 -1.92 -4.16
N GLU A 51 9.97 -1.62 -3.80
CA GLU A 51 10.62 -2.18 -2.61
C GLU A 51 9.82 -1.88 -1.33
N GLU A 52 9.27 -0.67 -1.23
CA GLU A 52 8.43 -0.22 -0.12
C GLU A 52 7.00 0.09 -0.61
N PRO A 53 6.10 -0.91 -0.69
CA PRO A 53 4.73 -0.67 -1.13
C PRO A 53 3.91 0.06 -0.06
N LEU A 54 3.07 1.00 -0.47
CA LEU A 54 2.11 1.66 0.40
C LEU A 54 1.11 0.63 0.96
N VAL A 55 1.12 0.46 2.29
CA VAL A 55 0.17 -0.41 2.98
C VAL A 55 -1.07 0.39 3.39
N ILE A 56 -2.23 -0.04 2.89
CA ILE A 56 -3.52 0.59 3.19
C ILE A 56 -4.12 -0.07 4.43
N PRO A 57 -4.46 0.68 5.50
CA PRO A 57 -5.12 0.11 6.66
C PRO A 57 -6.51 -0.38 6.29
N VAL A 58 -6.89 -1.54 6.84
CA VAL A 58 -8.23 -2.11 6.68
C VAL A 58 -9.24 -1.24 7.39
N VAL A 59 -10.36 -0.92 6.71
CA VAL A 59 -11.47 -0.17 7.31
C VAL A 59 -12.40 -1.10 8.09
N GLU A 60 -12.88 -2.18 7.46
CA GLU A 60 -13.79 -3.16 8.08
C GLU A 60 -13.17 -4.56 8.08
N GLU A 61 -12.89 -5.11 6.89
CA GLU A 61 -12.29 -6.43 6.70
C GLU A 61 -11.33 -6.49 5.51
N ILE A 62 -10.55 -7.57 5.44
CA ILE A 62 -9.67 -7.84 4.29
C ILE A 62 -10.55 -8.13 3.07
N GLY A 63 -10.42 -7.31 2.03
CA GLY A 63 -11.22 -7.45 0.82
C GLY A 63 -10.87 -8.68 -0.03
N GLU A 64 -11.81 -9.08 -0.88
CA GLU A 64 -11.66 -10.15 -1.86
C GLU A 64 -11.46 -9.59 -3.28
N TYR A 65 -10.66 -10.27 -4.10
CA TYR A 65 -10.48 -9.88 -5.50
C TYR A 65 -11.69 -10.26 -6.36
N GLY A 66 -12.19 -9.29 -7.14
CA GLY A 66 -13.13 -9.55 -8.23
C GLY A 66 -14.31 -8.60 -8.24
N GLY A 67 -15.35 -9.01 -8.97
CA GLY A 67 -16.57 -8.23 -9.18
C GLY A 67 -16.43 -7.16 -10.27
N THR A 68 -17.55 -6.48 -10.52
CA THR A 68 -17.65 -5.33 -11.43
C THR A 68 -18.39 -4.23 -10.70
N ILE A 69 -17.74 -3.07 -10.54
CA ILE A 69 -18.40 -1.90 -9.94
C ILE A 69 -19.14 -1.16 -11.06
N HIS A 70 -20.47 -1.11 -10.96
CA HIS A 70 -21.32 -0.39 -11.91
C HIS A 70 -21.64 1.00 -11.37
N VAL A 71 -21.18 2.05 -12.05
CA VAL A 71 -21.49 3.45 -11.73
C VAL A 71 -22.28 4.12 -12.83
N GLN A 72 -22.91 5.24 -12.46
CA GLN A 72 -23.62 6.12 -13.36
C GLN A 72 -22.90 7.46 -13.41
N SER A 73 -22.77 8.01 -14.61
CA SER A 73 -22.30 9.38 -14.83
C SER A 73 -23.23 10.05 -15.83
N LEU A 74 -23.57 11.30 -15.54
CA LEU A 74 -24.31 12.16 -16.46
C LEU A 74 -23.39 12.86 -17.46
N SER A 75 -22.07 12.82 -17.21
CA SER A 75 -21.04 13.39 -18.06
C SER A 75 -20.38 12.28 -18.90
N PRO A 76 -20.20 12.48 -20.22
CA PRO A 76 -19.61 11.47 -21.10
C PRO A 76 -18.16 11.16 -20.78
N GLY A 77 -17.44 12.07 -20.11
CA GLY A 77 -16.06 11.86 -19.70
C GLY A 77 -15.90 10.93 -18.49
N ASN A 78 -17.00 10.65 -17.76
CA ASN A 78 -17.02 9.86 -16.52
C ASN A 78 -16.09 10.36 -15.39
N TRP A 79 -15.35 11.46 -15.58
CA TRP A 79 -14.39 11.99 -14.61
C TRP A 79 -15.00 12.83 -13.49
N GLU A 80 -16.25 13.28 -13.64
CA GLU A 80 -16.82 14.31 -12.78
C GLU A 80 -17.81 13.77 -11.74
N THR A 81 -18.36 12.56 -11.94
CA THR A 81 -19.41 12.02 -11.06
C THR A 81 -19.15 10.56 -10.69
N GLY A 82 -19.32 9.63 -11.63
CA GLY A 82 -19.21 8.19 -11.34
C GLY A 82 -17.79 7.65 -11.25
N GLY A 83 -16.87 8.12 -12.11
CA GLY A 83 -15.49 7.63 -12.16
C GLY A 83 -14.61 8.18 -11.05
N TRP A 84 -14.80 9.44 -10.61
CA TRP A 84 -13.97 10.06 -9.57
C TRP A 84 -14.03 9.33 -8.22
N GLN A 85 -15.22 8.82 -7.88
CA GLN A 85 -15.47 8.12 -6.63
C GLN A 85 -14.85 6.71 -6.59
N ILE A 86 -14.50 6.13 -7.74
CA ILE A 86 -13.90 4.79 -7.85
C ILE A 86 -12.43 4.87 -8.21
N ILE A 87 -12.09 5.68 -9.20
CA ILE A 87 -10.76 5.90 -9.72
C ILE A 87 -10.30 7.23 -9.14
N ASN A 88 -9.81 7.17 -7.89
CA ASN A 88 -9.23 8.35 -7.26
C ASN A 88 -7.97 8.78 -8.01
N PHE A 89 -7.69 10.08 -7.98
CA PHE A 89 -6.41 10.60 -8.43
C PHE A 89 -5.34 10.33 -7.36
N GLU A 90 -4.20 9.81 -7.80
CA GLU A 90 -3.04 9.58 -6.95
C GLU A 90 -2.25 10.89 -6.77
N GLY A 91 -2.53 11.61 -5.69
CA GLY A 91 -1.77 12.81 -5.30
C GLY A 91 -0.42 12.47 -4.68
N MET A 92 0.41 13.49 -4.41
CA MET A 92 1.66 13.30 -3.65
C MET A 92 1.37 12.78 -2.24
N LEU A 93 0.38 13.38 -1.58
CA LEU A 93 -0.12 13.03 -0.25
C LEU A 93 -1.64 12.84 -0.31
N ARG A 94 -2.21 12.21 0.72
CA ARG A 94 -3.67 12.02 0.85
C ARG A 94 -4.18 12.43 2.23
N VAL A 95 -5.48 12.71 2.34
CA VAL A 95 -6.12 13.04 3.61
C VAL A 95 -6.82 11.80 4.15
N ALA A 96 -6.62 11.50 5.44
CA ALA A 96 -7.31 10.41 6.12
C ALA A 96 -8.82 10.65 6.21
N ALA A 97 -9.57 9.62 6.57
CA ALA A 97 -11.03 9.69 6.73
C ALA A 97 -11.48 10.70 7.81
N ASP A 98 -10.60 11.08 8.73
CA ASP A 98 -10.87 12.12 9.75
C ASP A 98 -10.85 13.55 9.18
N GLY A 99 -10.44 13.73 7.92
CA GLY A 99 -10.37 15.01 7.22
C GLY A 99 -9.27 15.95 7.70
N LYS A 100 -8.35 15.50 8.57
CA LYS A 100 -7.33 16.34 9.22
C LYS A 100 -5.93 15.75 9.14
N THR A 101 -5.81 14.43 9.14
CA THR A 101 -4.51 13.76 9.10
C THR A 101 -4.03 13.64 7.66
N ILE A 102 -2.83 14.14 7.40
CA ILE A 102 -2.15 13.94 6.12
C ILE A 102 -1.42 12.60 6.18
N LEU A 103 -1.58 11.79 5.14
CA LEU A 103 -0.99 10.46 5.00
C LEU A 103 -0.13 10.41 3.74
N PRO A 104 0.89 9.54 3.71
CA PRO A 104 1.66 9.24 2.51
C PRO A 104 0.76 8.75 1.37
N ASN A 105 1.17 9.05 0.14
CA ASN A 105 0.60 8.49 -1.07
C ASN A 105 1.71 8.15 -2.09
N LEU A 106 1.89 8.95 -3.15
CA LEU A 106 3.04 8.80 -4.04
C LEU A 106 4.35 9.26 -3.38
N ALA A 107 4.28 10.28 -2.52
CA ALA A 107 5.39 10.66 -1.65
C ALA A 107 5.30 9.86 -0.36
N GLU A 108 6.39 9.16 -0.04
CA GLU A 108 6.53 8.34 1.17
C GLU A 108 6.62 9.20 2.43
N ASP A 109 7.26 10.37 2.36
CA ASP A 109 7.44 11.30 3.47
C ASP A 109 7.45 12.76 3.00
N TRP A 110 7.23 13.68 3.93
CA TRP A 110 7.33 15.11 3.70
C TRP A 110 7.84 15.82 4.95
N LYS A 111 8.58 16.91 4.71
CA LYS A 111 9.06 17.79 5.78
C LYS A 111 8.65 19.22 5.48
N LEU A 112 7.97 19.85 6.43
CA LEU A 112 7.67 21.27 6.37
C LEU A 112 8.89 22.06 6.87
N SER A 113 9.20 23.17 6.19
CA SER A 113 10.20 24.13 6.67
C SER A 113 9.67 24.90 7.89
N GLU A 114 10.56 25.66 8.53
CA GLU A 114 10.21 26.45 9.72
C GLU A 114 9.44 27.74 9.38
N ASP A 115 9.49 28.17 8.12
CA ASP A 115 8.93 29.42 7.59
C ASP A 115 7.63 29.24 6.79
#